data_AF-A0A816HAW2-F1
#
_entry.id   AF-A0A816HAW2-F1
#
_cell.length_a   1.000
_cell.length_b   1.000
_cell.length_c   1.000
_cell.angle_alpha   90.00
_cell.angle_beta   90.00
_cell.angle_gamma   90.00
#
_symmetry.space_group_name_H-M   'P 1'
#
loop_
_entity.id
_entity.type
_entity.pdbx_description
1 polymer ?
#
loop_
_entity_poly.entity_id
_entity_poly.type
_entity_poly.pdbx_seq_one_letter_code
_entity_poly.pdbx_strand_id
1 'polypeptide(L)'
;MKLKEDVHYQHLIDLGEEFKTFDPKYRNDRYFSLAHEAYVLLNIDLNAKGSHVPEDDAKASIQLYNKYLKNRNPSNLEQARKALLQAPTKIPVFRKFNGAYEGVCISAFNRGYCRCGKPLVSELHKQTNDKKRRNSDDDKEENSSTTTTTTKKMKVVNERSQS
;
A
#
# COMPACT_ATOMS: atom_id res chain seq x y z
N MET A 1 5.08 15.36 10.15
CA MET A 1 5.65 15.16 11.50
C MET A 1 6.34 13.81 11.52
N LYS A 2 7.63 13.71 11.88
CA LYS A 2 8.35 12.43 11.99
C LYS A 2 8.47 12.06 13.47
N LEU A 3 7.82 10.97 13.87
CA LEU A 3 7.97 10.43 15.22
C LEU A 3 9.37 9.82 15.38
N LYS A 4 9.85 9.73 16.62
CA LYS A 4 11.20 9.29 16.99
C LYS A 4 11.04 8.24 18.09
N GLU A 5 11.62 7.07 17.90
CA GLU A 5 11.67 6.02 18.90
C GLU A 5 12.43 6.50 20.15
N ASP A 6 12.08 5.95 21.31
CA ASP A 6 12.51 6.35 22.66
C ASP A 6 12.23 7.81 23.08
N VAL A 7 11.67 8.63 22.18
CA VAL A 7 11.25 10.01 22.46
C VAL A 7 9.73 10.13 22.41
N HIS A 8 9.11 9.61 21.35
CA HIS A 8 7.67 9.72 21.10
C HIS A 8 6.93 8.40 21.27
N TYR A 9 7.62 7.27 21.12
CA TYR A 9 7.10 5.92 21.36
C TYR A 9 8.26 5.02 21.76
N GLN A 10 7.99 3.97 22.53
CA GLN A 10 9.05 3.10 23.05
C GLN A 10 9.57 2.14 21.98
N HIS A 11 8.70 1.25 21.49
CA HIS A 11 9.04 0.30 20.42
C HIS A 11 7.83 0.05 19.53
N LEU A 12 8.10 -0.31 18.28
CA LEU A 12 7.09 -0.76 17.32
C LEU A 12 7.23 -2.27 17.11
N ILE A 13 6.12 -2.99 17.30
CA ILE A 13 6.06 -4.42 17.06
C ILE A 13 5.01 -4.66 15.97
N ASP A 14 5.47 -5.19 14.84
CA ASP A 14 4.60 -5.61 13.75
C ASP A 14 4.29 -7.10 13.89
N LEU A 15 3.09 -7.40 14.36
CA LEU A 15 2.63 -8.78 14.52
C LEU A 15 2.60 -9.55 13.19
N GLY A 16 2.38 -8.87 12.07
CA GLY A 16 2.40 -9.49 10.75
C GLY A 16 3.79 -10.01 10.38
N GLU A 17 4.85 -9.31 10.79
CA GLU A 17 6.23 -9.78 10.65
C GLU A 17 6.54 -10.91 11.63
N GLU A 18 6.09 -10.80 12.89
CA GLU A 18 6.32 -11.83 13.91
C GLU A 18 5.64 -13.17 13.54
N PHE A 19 4.44 -13.14 12.96
CA PHE A 19 3.71 -14.34 12.56
C PHE A 19 3.93 -14.77 11.10
N LYS A 20 4.70 -14.01 10.32
CA LYS A 20 5.10 -14.38 8.96
C LYS A 20 5.71 -15.78 8.93
N THR A 21 5.31 -16.56 7.95
CA THR A 21 5.75 -17.95 7.81
C THR A 21 6.06 -18.27 6.36
N PHE A 22 7.19 -18.94 6.12
CA PHE A 22 7.50 -19.44 4.79
C PHE A 22 6.53 -20.56 4.39
N ASP A 23 5.82 -20.39 3.27
CA ASP A 23 4.93 -21.40 2.72
C ASP A 23 5.67 -22.25 1.67
N PRO A 24 6.04 -23.51 1.98
CA PRO A 24 6.83 -24.35 1.08
C PRO A 24 6.07 -24.70 -0.21
N LYS A 25 4.74 -24.61 -0.22
CA LYS A 25 3.93 -24.87 -1.41
C LYS A 25 4.13 -23.78 -2.47
N TYR A 26 4.23 -22.53 -2.04
CA TYR A 26 4.39 -21.37 -2.93
C TYR A 26 5.81 -20.81 -2.96
N ARG A 27 6.71 -21.37 -2.14
CA ARG A 27 8.13 -20.95 -2.00
C ARG A 27 8.27 -19.46 -1.72
N ASN A 28 7.38 -18.92 -0.89
CA ASN A 28 7.38 -17.50 -0.54
C ASN A 28 6.93 -17.32 0.91
N ASP A 29 7.31 -16.19 1.49
CA ASP A 29 6.77 -15.77 2.78
C ASP A 29 5.29 -15.44 2.66
N ARG A 30 4.54 -15.98 3.61
CA ARG A 30 3.11 -15.78 3.72
C ARG A 30 2.82 -14.90 4.92
N TYR A 31 2.15 -13.79 4.62
CA TYR A 31 1.51 -12.93 5.60
C TYR A 31 0.07 -13.38 5.82
N PHE A 32 -0.42 -13.17 7.03
CA PHE A 32 -1.79 -13.47 7.41
C PHE A 32 -2.54 -12.17 7.66
N SER A 33 -3.85 -12.20 7.45
CA SER A 33 -4.71 -11.06 7.83
C SER A 33 -4.99 -11.11 9.34
N LEU A 34 -5.24 -9.95 9.95
CA LEU A 34 -5.65 -9.86 11.35
C LEU A 34 -6.83 -10.80 11.67
N ALA A 35 -7.83 -10.89 10.78
CA ALA A 35 -8.96 -11.79 10.97
C ALA A 35 -8.57 -13.27 10.95
N HIS A 36 -7.60 -13.66 10.12
CA HIS A 36 -7.08 -15.04 10.12
C HIS A 36 -6.30 -15.34 11.39
N GLU A 37 -5.45 -14.41 11.83
CA GLU A 37 -4.68 -14.56 13.06
C GLU A 37 -5.59 -14.63 14.30
N ALA A 38 -6.56 -13.72 14.41
CA ALA A 38 -7.53 -13.70 15.49
C ALA A 38 -8.38 -14.99 15.51
N TYR A 39 -8.80 -15.48 14.36
CA TYR A 39 -9.57 -16.71 14.27
C TYR A 39 -8.74 -17.93 14.71
N VAL A 40 -7.55 -18.11 14.14
CA VAL A 40 -6.74 -19.31 14.39
C VAL A 40 -6.13 -19.31 15.79
N LEU A 41 -5.63 -18.16 16.27
CA LEU A 41 -4.87 -18.08 17.51
C LEU A 41 -5.75 -17.73 18.72
N LEU A 42 -6.87 -17.04 18.53
CA LEU A 42 -7.73 -16.60 19.63
C LEU A 42 -9.15 -17.18 19.55
N ASN A 43 -9.51 -17.88 18.47
CA ASN A 43 -10.87 -18.34 18.21
C ASN A 43 -11.88 -17.19 18.14
N ILE A 44 -11.47 -16.05 17.58
CA ILE A 44 -12.30 -14.84 17.39
C ILE A 44 -12.58 -14.66 15.89
N ASP A 45 -13.85 -14.74 15.49
CA ASP A 45 -14.26 -14.44 14.11
C ASP A 45 -14.62 -12.95 13.96
N LEU A 46 -13.64 -12.15 13.52
CA LEU A 46 -13.84 -10.72 13.23
C LEU A 46 -14.80 -10.47 12.05
N ASN A 47 -15.04 -11.46 11.20
CA ASN A 47 -15.92 -11.31 10.04
C ASN A 47 -17.37 -11.72 10.33
N ALA A 48 -17.68 -12.18 11.55
CA ALA A 48 -19.00 -12.71 11.90
C ALA A 48 -20.14 -11.69 11.66
N LYS A 49 -19.87 -10.40 11.90
CA LYS A 49 -20.86 -9.31 11.72
C LYS A 49 -20.96 -8.80 10.29
N GLY A 50 -20.11 -9.27 9.36
CA GLY A 50 -20.09 -8.82 7.96
C GLY A 50 -19.55 -7.41 7.72
N SER A 51 -19.24 -6.66 8.77
CA SER A 51 -18.66 -5.31 8.72
C SER A 51 -17.47 -5.17 9.66
N HIS A 52 -16.45 -4.43 9.25
CA HIS A 52 -15.31 -4.09 10.10
C HIS A 52 -15.70 -3.09 11.17
N VAL A 53 -15.46 -3.45 12.43
CA VAL A 53 -15.60 -2.55 13.59
C VAL A 53 -14.20 -2.25 14.11
N PRO A 54 -13.71 -1.00 13.98
CA PRO A 54 -12.33 -0.66 14.38
C PRO A 54 -12.00 -1.00 15.83
N GLU A 55 -12.99 -0.91 16.72
CA GLU A 55 -12.85 -1.29 18.12
C GLU A 55 -12.58 -2.80 18.29
N ASP A 56 -13.27 -3.65 17.53
CA ASP A 56 -13.08 -5.11 17.58
C ASP A 56 -11.71 -5.49 16.99
N ASP A 57 -11.29 -4.84 15.90
CA ASP A 57 -9.97 -5.01 15.28
C ASP A 57 -8.83 -4.59 16.24
N ALA A 58 -9.00 -3.47 16.95
CA ALA A 58 -8.04 -3.00 17.95
C ALA A 58 -7.96 -3.97 19.14
N LYS A 59 -9.10 -4.44 19.65
CA LYS A 59 -9.15 -5.44 20.73
C LYS A 59 -8.46 -6.74 20.34
N ALA A 60 -8.70 -7.23 19.11
CA ALA A 60 -8.04 -8.43 18.62
C ALA A 60 -6.52 -8.24 18.49
N SER A 61 -6.08 -7.09 17.97
CA SER A 61 -4.65 -6.77 17.84
C SER A 61 -3.93 -6.76 19.20
N ILE A 62 -4.55 -6.16 20.23
CA ILE A 62 -3.98 -6.16 21.60
C ILE A 62 -3.98 -7.56 22.20
N GLN A 63 -5.01 -8.38 21.97
CA GLN A 63 -5.05 -9.75 22.46
C GLN A 63 -3.99 -10.63 21.78
N LEU A 64 -3.77 -10.47 20.47
CA LEU A 64 -2.69 -11.13 19.75
C LEU A 64 -1.34 -10.71 20.28
N TYR A 65 -1.13 -9.41 20.52
CA TYR A 65 0.09 -8.89 21.13
C TYR A 65 0.37 -9.52 22.51
N ASN A 66 -0.64 -9.57 23.38
CA ASN A 66 -0.51 -10.22 24.68
C ASN A 66 -0.21 -11.72 24.56
N LYS A 67 -0.79 -12.40 23.57
CA LYS A 67 -0.49 -13.81 23.28
C LYS A 67 0.94 -13.99 22.76
N TYR A 68 1.41 -13.08 21.90
CA TYR A 68 2.79 -13.04 21.43
C TYR A 68 3.77 -12.89 22.59
N LEU A 69 3.55 -11.92 23.49
CA LEU A 69 4.42 -11.69 24.65
C LEU A 69 4.52 -12.94 25.55
N LYS A 70 3.39 -13.62 25.80
CA LYS A 70 3.36 -14.86 26.60
C LYS A 70 4.08 -16.04 25.94
N ASN A 71 4.14 -16.05 24.60
CA ASN A 71 4.62 -17.17 23.79
C ASN A 71 5.82 -16.77 22.93
N ARG A 72 6.61 -15.80 23.35
CA ARG A 72 7.70 -15.22 22.53
C ARG A 72 8.87 -16.17 22.31
N ASN A 73 8.93 -17.28 23.05
CA ASN A 73 9.94 -18.31 22.84
C ASN A 73 9.82 -18.93 21.43
N PRO A 74 10.94 -19.25 20.76
CA PRO A 74 10.93 -19.72 19.38
C PRO A 74 9.99 -20.90 19.11
N SER A 75 9.97 -21.89 20.01
CA SER A 75 9.14 -23.08 19.87
C SER A 75 7.63 -22.76 19.82
N ASN A 76 7.14 -21.88 20.69
CA ASN A 76 5.71 -21.55 20.69
C ASN A 76 5.33 -20.69 19.48
N LEU A 77 6.23 -19.80 19.04
CA LEU A 77 6.02 -19.04 17.80
C LEU A 77 5.98 -19.95 16.58
N GLU A 78 6.87 -20.94 16.48
CA GLU A 78 6.83 -21.92 15.39
C GLU A 78 5.53 -22.74 15.39
N GLN A 79 5.02 -23.12 16.57
CA GLN A 79 3.72 -23.77 16.68
C GLN A 79 2.58 -22.87 16.20
N ALA A 80 2.57 -21.59 16.59
CA ALA A 80 1.57 -20.63 16.13
C ALA A 80 1.63 -20.43 14.61
N ARG A 81 2.83 -20.25 14.05
CA ARG A 81 3.10 -20.15 12.60
C ARG A 81 2.62 -21.38 11.84
N LYS A 82 2.91 -22.58 12.36
CA LYS A 82 2.42 -23.84 11.79
C LYS A 82 0.90 -23.92 11.81
N ALA A 83 0.25 -23.54 12.92
CA ALA A 83 -1.20 -23.51 13.02
C ALA A 83 -1.82 -22.54 11.99
N LEU A 84 -1.26 -21.34 11.84
CA LEU A 84 -1.69 -20.35 10.85
C LEU A 84 -1.59 -20.87 9.41
N LEU A 85 -0.51 -21.59 9.09
CA LEU A 85 -0.27 -22.15 7.77
C LEU A 85 -1.20 -23.32 7.45
N GLN A 86 -1.50 -24.16 8.44
CA GLN A 86 -2.37 -25.32 8.31
C GLN A 86 -3.86 -24.96 8.29
N ALA A 87 -4.23 -23.84 8.90
CA ALA A 87 -5.62 -23.41 8.95
C ALA A 87 -6.16 -23.09 7.54
N PRO A 88 -7.39 -23.52 7.22
CA PRO A 88 -8.01 -23.21 5.94
C PRO A 88 -8.17 -21.69 5.83
N THR A 89 -7.79 -21.15 4.68
CA THR A 89 -8.03 -19.74 4.35
C THR A 89 -9.27 -19.65 3.48
N LYS A 90 -10.09 -18.62 3.72
CA LYS A 90 -11.24 -18.33 2.86
C LYS A 90 -10.74 -18.13 1.44
N ILE A 91 -11.25 -18.93 0.51
CA ILE A 91 -10.92 -18.80 -0.91
C ILE A 91 -11.44 -17.44 -1.36
N PRO A 92 -10.60 -16.57 -1.91
CA PRO A 92 -11.05 -15.26 -2.35
C PRO A 92 -12.07 -15.41 -3.48
N VAL A 93 -13.06 -14.51 -3.49
CA VAL A 93 -14.24 -14.58 -4.36
C VAL A 93 -13.86 -14.74 -5.85
N PHE A 94 -12.82 -14.04 -6.31
CA PHE A 94 -12.36 -14.14 -7.69
C PHE A 94 -11.86 -15.55 -8.08
N ARG A 95 -11.25 -16.30 -7.16
CA ARG A 95 -10.84 -17.70 -7.41
C ARG A 95 -12.04 -18.63 -7.45
N LYS A 96 -13.03 -18.40 -6.57
CA LYS A 96 -14.25 -19.20 -6.49
C LYS A 96 -15.03 -19.19 -7.81
N PHE A 97 -15.08 -18.04 -8.48
CA PHE A 97 -15.84 -17.86 -9.72
C PHE A 97 -14.97 -17.78 -10.98
N ASN A 98 -13.71 -18.24 -10.92
CA ASN A 98 -12.77 -18.19 -12.06
C ASN A 98 -12.70 -16.80 -12.74
N GLY A 99 -12.85 -15.77 -11.93
CA GLY A 99 -12.81 -14.36 -12.31
C GLY A 99 -14.08 -13.74 -12.92
N ALA A 100 -15.18 -14.48 -13.05
CA ALA A 100 -16.46 -13.94 -13.52
C ALA A 100 -17.65 -14.50 -12.75
N TYR A 101 -18.52 -13.61 -12.25
CA TYR A 101 -19.78 -13.97 -11.61
C TYR A 101 -20.94 -13.45 -12.48
N GLU A 102 -21.84 -14.34 -12.91
CA GLU A 102 -22.99 -13.99 -13.78
C GLU A 102 -22.58 -13.20 -15.04
N GLY A 103 -21.45 -13.56 -15.66
CA GLY A 103 -20.91 -12.87 -16.84
C GLY A 103 -20.19 -11.55 -16.54
N VAL A 104 -20.23 -11.07 -15.28
CA VAL A 104 -19.53 -9.86 -14.84
C VAL A 104 -18.14 -10.22 -14.33
N CYS A 105 -17.11 -9.57 -14.88
CA CYS A 105 -15.73 -9.74 -14.41
C CYS A 105 -15.57 -9.15 -13.00
N ILE A 106 -15.15 -9.98 -12.04
CA ILE A 106 -14.91 -9.58 -10.64
C ILE A 106 -13.41 -9.52 -10.28
N SER A 107 -12.54 -9.72 -11.27
CA SER A 107 -11.07 -9.74 -11.09
C SER A 107 -10.40 -8.41 -11.44
N ALA A 108 -11.04 -7.28 -11.20
CA ALA A 108 -10.53 -5.94 -11.56
C ALA A 108 -9.13 -5.63 -10.97
N PHE A 109 -8.72 -6.37 -9.94
CA PHE A 109 -7.44 -6.23 -9.25
C PHE A 109 -6.44 -7.36 -9.56
N ASN A 110 -6.81 -8.36 -10.37
CA ASN A 110 -5.95 -9.50 -10.67
C ASN A 110 -5.97 -9.87 -12.17
N ARG A 111 -4.90 -9.49 -12.88
CA ARG A 111 -4.72 -9.71 -14.33
C ARG A 111 -4.87 -11.18 -14.72
N GLY A 112 -4.34 -12.10 -13.92
CA GLY A 112 -4.38 -13.54 -14.21
C GLY A 112 -5.78 -14.13 -14.21
N TYR A 113 -6.76 -13.44 -13.62
CA TYR A 113 -8.16 -13.86 -13.56
C TYR A 113 -9.10 -12.86 -14.26
N CYS A 114 -8.57 -11.84 -14.95
CA CYS A 114 -9.39 -10.85 -15.65
C CYS A 114 -10.03 -11.47 -16.91
N ARG A 115 -11.33 -11.26 -17.07
CA ARG A 115 -12.10 -11.74 -18.24
C ARG A 115 -12.61 -10.62 -19.14
N CYS A 116 -12.55 -9.36 -18.69
CA CYS A 116 -13.12 -8.22 -19.41
C CYS A 116 -12.09 -7.42 -20.23
N GLY A 117 -10.80 -7.75 -20.15
CA GLY A 117 -9.73 -7.04 -20.87
C GLY A 117 -9.51 -5.58 -20.44
N LYS A 118 -10.25 -5.09 -19.43
CA LYS A 118 -10.09 -3.72 -18.91
C LYS A 118 -8.78 -3.61 -18.11
N PRO A 119 -8.13 -2.44 -18.13
CA PRO A 119 -6.95 -2.19 -17.32
C PRO A 119 -7.25 -2.39 -15.84
N LEU A 120 -6.26 -2.86 -15.09
CA LEU A 120 -6.39 -3.01 -13.63
C LEU A 120 -6.62 -1.65 -12.98
N VAL A 121 -7.26 -1.63 -11.81
CA VAL A 121 -7.43 -0.39 -11.03
C VAL A 121 -6.08 0.28 -10.74
N SER A 122 -5.03 -0.51 -10.49
CA SER A 122 -3.66 -0.01 -10.31
C SER A 122 -3.09 0.68 -11.56
N GLU A 123 -3.49 0.25 -12.76
CA GLU A 123 -3.08 0.86 -14.02
C GLU A 123 -3.90 2.11 -14.34
N LEU A 124 -5.20 2.08 -14.03
CA LEU A 124 -6.06 3.25 -14.14
C LEU A 124 -5.54 4.40 -13.27
N HIS A 125 -5.09 4.12 -12.03
CA HIS A 125 -4.48 5.12 -11.15
C HIS A 125 -3.15 5.68 -11.68
N LYS A 126 -2.32 4.85 -12.34
CA LYS A 126 -1.10 5.34 -12.99
C LYS A 126 -1.45 6.27 -14.15
N GLN A 127 -2.40 5.88 -14.98
CA GLN A 127 -2.84 6.67 -16.13
C GLN A 127 -3.46 8.02 -15.72
N THR A 128 -4.24 8.08 -14.65
CA THR A 128 -4.75 9.37 -14.13
C THR A 128 -3.67 10.24 -13.55
N ASN A 129 -2.69 9.67 -12.83
CA ASN A 129 -1.57 10.43 -12.30
C ASN A 129 -0.64 10.96 -13.40
N ASP A 130 -0.36 10.16 -14.44
CA ASP A 130 0.43 10.58 -15.59
C ASP A 130 -0.29 11.65 -16.42
N LYS A 131 -1.61 11.55 -16.57
CA LYS A 131 -2.42 12.57 -17.24
C LYS A 131 -2.47 13.88 -16.45
N LYS A 132 -2.55 13.81 -15.12
CA LYS A 132 -2.51 14.99 -14.24
C LYS A 132 -1.15 15.69 -14.28
N ARG A 133 -0.05 14.92 -14.39
CA ARG A 133 1.30 15.47 -14.57
C ARG A 133 1.48 16.19 -15.90
N ARG A 134 1.02 15.58 -17.00
CA ARG A 134 1.08 16.22 -18.32
C ARG A 134 0.29 17.54 -18.37
N ASN A 135 -0.93 17.54 -17.84
CA ASN A 135 -1.72 18.77 -17.76
C ASN A 135 -1.08 19.85 -16.86
N SER A 136 -0.35 19.48 -15.80
CA SER A 136 0.36 20.46 -14.96
C SER A 136 1.66 21.00 -15.56
N ASP A 137 2.21 20.33 -16.57
CA ASP A 137 3.38 20.79 -17.31
C ASP A 137 2.95 21.73 -18.46
N ASP A 138 1.78 21.51 -19.06
CA ASP A 138 1.19 22.41 -20.07
C ASP A 138 0.75 23.77 -19.45
N ASP A 139 0.30 23.80 -18.19
CA ASP A 139 -0.06 25.05 -17.48
C ASP A 139 1.16 25.92 -17.10
N LYS A 140 2.40 25.46 -17.33
CA LYS A 140 3.62 26.25 -17.07
C LYS A 140 4.16 26.98 -18.29
N GLU A 141 3.72 26.67 -19.51
CA GLU A 141 4.20 27.35 -20.72
C GLU A 141 3.45 28.65 -21.05
N GLU A 142 2.23 28.87 -20.53
CA GLU A 142 1.44 30.07 -20.84
C GLU A 142 1.77 31.32 -19.99
N ASN A 143 2.66 31.24 -18.99
CA ASN A 143 3.03 32.39 -18.15
C ASN A 143 4.45 32.94 -18.40
N SER A 144 5.01 32.71 -19.59
CA SER A 144 6.32 33.27 -19.99
C SER A 144 6.23 34.03 -21.32
N SER A 145 5.32 35.01 -21.44
CA SER A 145 5.28 35.92 -22.59
C SER A 145 4.67 37.28 -22.27
N THR A 146 5.17 37.99 -21.26
CA THR A 146 5.04 39.46 -21.22
C THR A 146 6.13 40.08 -20.36
N THR A 147 7.21 40.55 -21.02
CA THR A 147 7.93 41.82 -20.75
C THR A 147 9.26 41.80 -21.52
N THR A 148 9.31 42.46 -22.68
CA THR A 148 10.58 42.94 -23.25
C THR A 148 10.44 44.42 -23.56
N THR A 149 10.93 45.19 -22.60
CA THR A 149 11.06 46.63 -22.58
C THR A 149 11.97 47.12 -23.70
N THR A 150 11.53 48.17 -24.37
CA THR A 150 12.25 48.93 -25.40
C THR A 150 13.45 49.66 -24.78
N THR A 151 14.67 49.40 -25.24
CA THR A 151 15.80 50.33 -25.03
C THR A 151 16.60 50.52 -26.32
N LYS A 152 16.55 51.77 -26.78
CA LYS A 152 17.09 52.32 -28.01
C LYS A 152 18.59 52.60 -27.82
N LYS A 153 19.41 52.14 -28.78
CA LYS A 153 20.85 52.41 -28.93
C LYS A 153 21.18 53.90 -28.74
N MET A 154 22.03 54.23 -27.76
CA MET A 154 22.87 55.44 -27.80
C MET A 154 24.30 55.03 -28.17
N LYS A 155 24.80 55.68 -29.21
CA LYS A 155 26.13 55.53 -29.80
C LYS A 155 27.05 56.51 -29.04
N VAL A 156 28.04 56.01 -28.30
CA VAL A 156 29.08 56.85 -27.69
C VAL A 156 30.35 56.66 -28.50
N VAL A 157 30.74 57.76 -29.16
CA VAL A 157 32.01 57.93 -29.86
C VAL A 157 33.09 58.18 -28.81
N ASN A 158 34.20 57.47 -28.92
CA ASN A 158 35.40 57.66 -28.12
C ASN A 158 36.52 58.10 -29.07
N GLU A 159 37.12 59.26 -28.83
CA GLU A 159 38.51 59.52 -29.21
C GLU A 159 39.06 60.71 -28.42
N ARG A 160 40.18 60.44 -27.73
CA ARG A 160 40.99 61.41 -26.98
C ARG A 160 41.96 62.10 -27.94
N SER A 161 42.01 63.42 -27.81
CA SER A 161 43.13 64.37 -27.94
C SER A 161 44.41 63.94 -28.65
N GLN A 162 44.82 64.71 -29.68
CA GLN A 162 46.21 65.18 -29.83
C GLN A 162 46.24 66.59 -30.43
N SER A 163 47.00 67.46 -29.75
CA SER A 163 47.67 68.69 -30.20
C SER A 163 46.85 69.96 -30.44
#